data_AF-A0A9J6DHQ6-F1
#
_entry.id   AF-A0A9J6DHQ6-F1
#
_cell.length_a   1.000
_cell.length_b   1.000
_cell.length_c   1.000
_cell.angle_alpha   90.00
_cell.angle_beta   90.00
_cell.angle_gamma   90.00
#
_symmetry.space_group_name_H-M   'P 1'
#
loop_
_entity.id
_entity.type
_entity.pdbx_description
1 polymer ?
#
loop_
_entity_poly.entity_id
_entity_poly.type
_entity_poly.pdbx_seq_one_letter_code
_entity_poly.pdbx_strand_id
1 'polypeptide(L)'
;MTNCSLEMVMDTQFPTWLGNSVSRHITRDQEFVRNVGKVQWINFQESLRSGHFILAVTQETRAAPPKEYRVTDWDEFRKRRKADETEYAMLEELFSRLVEDQLLATKTAQTDLQVDTMDSRFVH
;
A
#
# COMPACT_ATOMS: atom_id res chain seq x y z
N MET A 1 -2.51 32.34 8.07
CA MET A 1 -2.82 30.97 8.57
C MET A 1 -3.32 30.17 7.38
N THR A 2 -2.65 29.07 7.05
CA THR A 2 -3.03 28.22 5.91
C THR A 2 -4.20 27.33 6.34
N ASN A 3 -5.32 27.37 5.62
CA ASN A 3 -6.44 26.47 5.88
C ASN A 3 -6.10 25.07 5.33
N CYS A 4 -6.13 24.06 6.20
CA CYS A 4 -5.73 22.69 5.87
C CYS A 4 -6.88 21.80 5.34
N SER A 5 -8.11 22.33 5.21
CA SER A 5 -9.30 21.59 4.75
C SER A 5 -9.49 20.26 5.49
N LEU A 6 -9.56 20.32 6.81
CA LEU A 6 -9.76 19.17 7.68
C LEU A 6 -11.23 19.08 8.11
N GLU A 7 -11.74 17.85 8.22
CA GLU A 7 -13.08 17.55 8.72
C GLU A 7 -12.97 16.78 10.04
N MET A 8 -13.78 17.15 11.03
CA MET A 8 -13.83 16.50 12.33
C MET A 8 -14.80 15.31 12.28
N VAL A 9 -14.36 14.13 12.73
CA VAL A 9 -15.14 12.87 12.59
C VAL A 9 -15.62 12.27 13.92
N MET A 10 -15.41 12.96 15.02
CA MET A 10 -15.75 12.50 16.37
C MET A 10 -17.18 12.85 16.80
N ASP A 11 -17.78 12.03 17.67
CA ASP A 11 -19.00 12.38 18.38
C ASP A 11 -18.68 13.18 19.65
N THR A 12 -19.21 14.39 19.75
CA THR A 12 -19.00 15.26 20.91
C THR A 12 -19.97 15.00 22.06
N GLN A 13 -21.01 14.18 21.84
CA GLN A 13 -21.99 13.83 22.88
C GLN A 13 -21.42 12.88 23.93
N PHE A 14 -20.37 12.11 23.58
CA PHE A 14 -19.75 11.15 24.48
C PHE A 14 -18.32 11.58 24.82
N PRO A 15 -17.97 11.67 26.12
CA PRO A 15 -16.63 12.03 26.54
C PRO A 15 -15.62 10.96 26.11
N THR A 16 -14.41 11.38 25.75
CA THR A 16 -13.29 10.45 25.46
C THR A 16 -12.41 10.20 26.70
N TRP A 17 -12.59 11.02 27.74
CA TRP A 17 -11.85 10.95 28.98
C TRP A 17 -12.79 10.87 30.20
N LEU A 18 -12.45 9.96 31.11
CA LEU A 18 -13.13 9.69 32.36
C LEU A 18 -12.67 10.66 33.45
N GLY A 19 -13.63 11.47 33.92
CA GLY A 19 -13.51 12.30 35.11
C GLY A 19 -13.13 11.54 36.37
N ASN A 20 -12.63 12.28 37.35
CA ASN A 20 -12.40 11.81 38.71
C ASN A 20 -13.21 12.68 39.70
N SER A 21 -12.95 12.55 41.00
CA SER A 21 -13.66 13.29 42.05
C SER A 21 -13.54 14.82 41.95
N VAL A 22 -12.59 15.34 41.17
CA VAL A 22 -12.33 16.78 41.01
C VAL A 22 -12.48 17.27 39.57
N SER A 23 -12.83 16.39 38.63
CA SER A 23 -12.88 16.71 37.19
C SER A 23 -14.00 15.96 36.51
N ARG A 24 -14.83 16.65 35.73
CA ARG A 24 -15.90 16.04 34.95
C ARG A 24 -15.34 15.24 33.76
N HIS A 25 -16.16 14.33 33.23
CA HIS A 25 -15.88 13.70 31.93
C HIS A 25 -15.78 14.76 30.83
N ILE A 26 -14.80 14.62 29.94
CA ILE A 26 -14.53 15.58 28.87
C ILE A 26 -14.06 14.88 27.60
N THR A 27 -14.18 15.58 26.48
CA THR A 27 -13.76 15.12 25.16
C THR A 27 -12.47 15.83 24.78
N ARG A 28 -11.34 15.19 25.04
CA ARG A 28 -10.00 15.75 24.74
C ARG A 28 -9.42 15.21 23.43
N ASP A 29 -9.77 13.98 23.09
CA ASP A 29 -9.24 13.32 21.91
C ASP A 29 -10.01 13.83 20.69
N GLN A 30 -9.29 14.39 19.72
CA GLN A 30 -9.87 14.95 18.51
C GLN A 30 -9.30 14.24 17.30
N GLU A 31 -10.18 13.80 16.41
CA GLU A 31 -9.80 13.17 15.15
C GLU A 31 -10.23 14.05 13.99
N PHE A 32 -9.26 14.33 13.11
CA PHE A 32 -9.45 15.12 11.91
C PHE A 32 -8.98 14.35 10.69
N VAL A 33 -9.78 14.41 9.63
CA VAL A 33 -9.48 13.71 8.39
C VAL A 33 -9.44 14.67 7.21
N ARG A 34 -8.78 14.25 6.12
CA ARG A 34 -8.66 15.03 4.89
C ARG A 34 -8.73 14.12 3.68
N ASN A 35 -9.61 14.46 2.73
CA ASN A 35 -9.74 13.75 1.45
C ASN A 35 -9.93 12.23 1.58
N VAL A 36 -10.57 11.79 2.66
CA VAL A 36 -10.93 10.39 2.87
C VAL A 36 -12.39 10.19 2.50
N GLY A 37 -12.71 8.98 2.04
CA GLY A 37 -14.09 8.61 1.72
C GLY A 37 -14.88 8.33 3.00
N LYS A 38 -15.29 7.08 3.18
CA LYS A 38 -16.06 6.67 4.35
C LYS A 38 -15.15 6.45 5.55
N VAL A 39 -15.37 7.25 6.59
CA VAL A 39 -14.74 7.12 7.91
C VAL A 39 -15.81 6.80 8.93
N GLN A 40 -15.50 5.90 9.86
CA GLN A 40 -16.31 5.57 11.01
C GLN A 40 -15.50 5.85 12.26
N TRP A 41 -16.11 6.58 13.20
CA TRP A 41 -15.56 6.82 14.52
C TRP A 41 -16.46 6.13 15.54
N ILE A 42 -15.85 5.45 16.52
CA ILE A 42 -16.55 4.74 17.59
C ILE A 42 -15.81 5.02 18.90
N ASN A 43 -16.55 5.44 19.92
CA ASN A 43 -16.11 5.43 21.31
C ASN A 43 -16.75 4.23 22.01
N PHE A 44 -15.93 3.26 22.41
CA PHE A 44 -16.42 2.03 23.04
C PHE A 44 -16.90 2.26 24.48
N GLN A 45 -16.61 3.41 25.08
CA GLN A 45 -16.85 3.69 26.50
C GLN A 45 -16.24 2.65 27.46
N GLU A 46 -15.26 1.90 26.98
CA GLU A 46 -14.46 0.96 27.75
C GLU A 46 -13.10 1.59 28.07
N SER A 47 -12.59 1.39 29.30
CA SER A 47 -11.29 1.93 29.71
C SER A 47 -10.41 0.84 30.31
N LEU A 48 -9.14 0.82 29.92
CA LEU A 48 -8.11 -0.05 30.50
C LEU A 48 -7.47 0.58 31.76
N ARG A 49 -8.29 1.24 32.58
CA ARG A 49 -7.89 1.97 33.81
C ARG A 49 -6.93 3.15 33.57
N SER A 50 -6.87 3.68 32.36
CA SER A 50 -6.01 4.82 31.99
C SER A 50 -6.71 6.18 32.11
N GLY A 51 -8.00 6.20 32.43
CA GLY A 51 -8.82 7.41 32.38
C GLY A 51 -9.22 7.81 30.97
N HIS A 52 -8.74 7.15 29.92
CA HIS A 52 -9.23 7.32 28.55
C HIS A 52 -10.17 6.18 28.18
N PHE A 53 -11.17 6.49 27.34
CA PHE A 53 -11.94 5.47 26.66
C PHE A 53 -11.22 4.98 25.41
N ILE A 54 -11.44 3.72 25.06
CA ILE A 54 -10.96 3.15 23.80
C ILE A 54 -11.77 3.78 22.66
N LEU A 55 -11.06 4.34 21.70
CA LEU A 55 -11.62 4.91 20.47
C LEU A 55 -11.14 4.09 19.29
N ALA A 56 -12.01 3.85 18.31
CA ALA A 56 -11.63 3.31 17.01
C ALA A 56 -12.03 4.25 15.90
N VAL A 57 -11.12 4.40 14.94
CA VAL A 57 -11.35 5.09 13.68
C VAL A 57 -11.09 4.09 12.57
N THR A 58 -12.12 3.79 11.80
CA THR A 58 -12.02 2.89 10.65
C THR A 58 -12.20 3.70 9.39
N GLN A 59 -11.28 3.55 8.45
CA GLN A 59 -11.38 4.17 7.13
C GLN A 59 -11.29 3.11 6.05
N GLU A 60 -12.13 3.24 5.02
CA GLU A 60 -12.00 2.41 3.83
C GLU A 60 -10.79 2.90 3.01
N THR A 61 -9.77 2.07 2.90
CA THR A 61 -8.62 2.30 2.02
C THR A 61 -8.88 1.65 0.67
N ARG A 62 -8.55 2.34 -0.43
CA ARG A 62 -8.54 1.70 -1.74
C ARG A 62 -7.40 0.69 -1.80
N ALA A 63 -7.66 -0.48 -2.38
CA ALA A 63 -6.59 -1.40 -2.74
C ALA A 63 -5.59 -0.67 -3.65
N ALA A 64 -4.29 -0.89 -3.42
CA ALA A 64 -3.28 -0.39 -4.34
C ALA A 64 -3.56 -0.95 -5.75
N PRO A 65 -3.43 -0.14 -6.81
CA PRO A 65 -3.63 -0.66 -8.16
C PRO A 65 -2.63 -1.81 -8.41
N PRO A 66 -3.03 -2.87 -9.12
CA PRO A 66 -2.11 -3.93 -9.50
C PRO A 66 -0.96 -3.31 -10.29
N LYS A 67 0.28 -3.63 -9.89
CA LYS A 67 1.48 -3.21 -10.61
C LYS A 67 1.82 -4.27 -11.65
N GLU A 68 2.11 -3.80 -12.86
CA GLU A 68 2.63 -4.63 -13.93
C GLU A 68 4.17 -4.61 -13.89
N TYR A 69 4.76 -5.79 -13.86
CA TYR A 69 6.21 -5.97 -13.91
C TYR A 69 6.58 -6.72 -15.18
N ARG A 70 7.64 -6.26 -15.84
CA ARG A 70 8.22 -6.97 -16.99
C ARG A 70 9.33 -7.88 -16.48
N VAL A 71 9.21 -9.17 -16.71
CA VAL A 71 10.18 -10.19 -16.28
C VAL A 71 10.71 -10.87 -17.52
N THR A 72 12.02 -10.74 -17.76
CA THR A 72 12.70 -11.44 -18.83
C THR A 72 13.07 -12.84 -18.38
N ASP A 73 12.59 -13.85 -19.10
CA ASP A 73 13.04 -15.24 -18.97
C ASP A 73 14.39 -15.39 -19.66
N TRP A 74 15.47 -15.30 -18.89
CA TRP A 74 16.83 -15.36 -19.41
C TRP A 74 17.18 -16.73 -20.02
N ASP A 75 16.51 -17.80 -19.61
CA ASP A 75 16.75 -19.12 -20.17
C ASP A 75 16.05 -19.27 -21.52
N GLU A 76 14.83 -18.75 -21.65
CA GLU A 76 14.15 -18.64 -22.94
C GLU A 76 14.95 -17.74 -23.90
N PHE A 77 15.43 -16.60 -23.42
CA PHE A 77 16.31 -15.71 -24.20
C PHE A 77 17.56 -16.45 -24.70
N ARG A 78 18.28 -17.16 -23.82
CA ARG A 78 19.49 -17.91 -24.20
C ARG A 78 19.18 -19.04 -25.20
N LYS A 79 18.04 -19.72 -25.06
CA LYS A 79 17.60 -20.74 -26.02
C LYS A 79 17.39 -20.14 -27.40
N ARG A 80 16.73 -18.97 -27.49
CA ARG A 80 16.54 -18.22 -28.74
C ARG A 80 17.88 -17.83 -29.35
N ARG A 81 18.80 -17.27 -28.55
CA ARG A 81 20.15 -16.91 -28.98
C ARG A 81 20.98 -18.09 -29.47
N LYS A 82 20.80 -19.28 -28.87
CA LYS A 82 21.52 -20.49 -29.26
C LYS A 82 20.97 -21.10 -30.56
N ALA A 83 19.68 -20.92 -30.82
CA ALA A 83 19.03 -21.37 -32.06
C ALA A 83 19.18 -20.37 -33.22
N ASP A 84 19.68 -19.17 -32.93
CA ASP A 84 19.95 -18.15 -33.92
C ASP A 84 21.27 -18.43 -34.65
N GLU A 85 21.17 -18.89 -35.88
CA GLU A 85 22.30 -19.15 -36.79
C GLU A 85 22.58 -17.95 -37.72
N THR A 86 21.94 -16.80 -37.48
CA THR A 86 22.07 -15.63 -38.35
C THR A 86 23.47 -15.01 -38.21
N GLU A 87 24.17 -14.88 -39.33
CA GLU A 87 25.36 -14.04 -39.43
C GLU A 87 24.94 -12.59 -39.70
N TYR A 88 25.41 -11.68 -38.85
CA TYR A 88 25.08 -10.26 -38.94
C TYR A 88 26.15 -9.52 -39.73
N ALA A 89 25.74 -8.74 -40.72
CA ALA A 89 26.66 -7.94 -41.53
C ALA A 89 27.09 -6.67 -40.79
N MET A 90 26.19 -6.12 -39.96
CA MET A 90 26.40 -4.88 -39.21
C MET A 90 26.10 -5.09 -37.72
N LEU A 91 26.78 -4.32 -36.86
CA LEU A 91 26.62 -4.41 -35.41
C LEU A 91 25.24 -3.91 -34.95
N GLU A 92 24.67 -2.93 -35.65
CA GLU A 92 23.35 -2.38 -35.40
C GLU A 92 22.24 -3.42 -35.62
N GLU A 93 22.43 -4.33 -36.57
CA GLU A 93 21.51 -5.44 -36.83
C GLU A 93 21.52 -6.42 -35.66
N LEU A 94 22.71 -6.74 -35.15
CA LEU A 94 22.87 -7.58 -33.95
C LEU A 94 22.17 -6.95 -32.74
N PHE A 95 22.37 -5.65 -32.49
CA PHE A 95 21.71 -4.99 -31.35
C PHE A 95 20.20 -4.94 -31.48
N SER A 96 19.69 -4.65 -32.69
CA SER A 96 18.25 -4.65 -32.95
C SER A 96 17.65 -6.03 -32.67
N ARG A 97 18.34 -7.09 -33.09
CA ARG A 97 17.89 -8.46 -32.88
C ARG A 97 17.98 -8.91 -31.42
N LEU A 98 19.01 -8.49 -30.69
CA LEU A 98 19.13 -8.75 -29.25
C LEU A 98 17.98 -8.12 -28.45
N VAL A 99 17.59 -6.89 -28.79
CA VAL A 99 16.45 -6.22 -28.15
C VAL A 99 15.15 -6.97 -28.46
N GLU A 100 14.97 -7.41 -29.71
CA GLU A 100 13.80 -8.20 -30.11
C GLU A 100 13.72 -9.54 -29.36
N ASP A 101 14.83 -10.28 -29.29
CA ASP A 101 14.91 -11.55 -28.56
C ASP A 101 14.61 -11.35 -27.07
N GLN A 102 15.10 -10.26 -26.47
CA GLN A 102 14.80 -9.91 -25.08
C GLN A 102 13.30 -9.62 -24.90
N LEU A 103 12.71 -8.85 -25.81
CA LEU A 103 11.28 -8.52 -25.75
C LEU A 103 10.42 -9.79 -25.87
N LEU A 104 10.79 -10.71 -26.77
CA LEU A 104 10.08 -11.98 -26.96
C LEU A 104 10.20 -12.92 -25.76
N ALA A 105 11.33 -12.88 -25.05
CA ALA A 105 11.53 -13.63 -23.81
C ALA A 105 10.97 -12.90 -22.57
N THR A 106 10.48 -11.67 -22.71
CA THR A 106 9.95 -10.87 -21.61
C THR A 106 8.44 -11.05 -21.50
N LYS A 107 7.99 -11.48 -20.33
CA LYS A 107 6.58 -11.67 -19.98
C LYS A 107 6.15 -10.56 -19.03
N THR A 108 4.88 -10.17 -19.12
CA THR A 108 4.28 -9.25 -18.15
C THR A 108 3.67 -10.08 -17.02
N ALA A 109 4.13 -9.86 -15.80
CA ALA A 109 3.56 -10.41 -14.60
C ALA A 109 2.75 -9.32 -13.89
N GLN A 110 1.48 -9.61 -13.59
CA GLN A 110 0.70 -8.78 -12.69
C GLN A 110 0.93 -9.27 -11.26
N THR A 111 1.02 -8.33 -10.33
CA THR A 111 1.10 -8.69 -8.90
C THR A 111 -0.30 -9.10 -8.46
N ASP A 112 -0.43 -10.31 -7.91
CA ASP A 112 -1.65 -10.66 -7.19
C ASP A 112 -1.80 -9.74 -5.97
N LEU A 113 -3.03 -9.25 -5.74
CA LEU A 113 -3.37 -8.44 -4.56
C LEU A 113 -3.14 -9.21 -3.24
N GLN A 114 -3.07 -10.54 -3.31
CA GLN A 114 -2.64 -11.39 -2.21
C GLN A 114 -1.17 -11.78 -2.38
N VAL A 115 -0.29 -10.94 -1.85
CA VAL A 115 1.05 -11.41 -1.47
C VAL A 115 0.92 -11.93 -0.05
N ASP A 116 0.95 -13.25 0.12
CA ASP A 116 1.23 -13.84 1.43
C ASP A 116 2.51 -13.18 1.93
N THR A 117 2.38 -12.40 2.99
CA THR A 117 3.45 -11.54 3.48
C THR A 117 4.56 -12.47 3.96
N MET A 118 5.62 -12.62 3.17
CA MET A 118 6.79 -13.37 3.63
C MET A 118 7.42 -12.58 4.77
N ASP A 119 7.52 -13.22 5.95
CA ASP A 119 8.08 -12.61 7.16
C ASP A 119 9.47 -12.05 6.86
N SER A 120 9.65 -10.76 7.15
CA SER A 120 10.85 -9.97 6.85
C SER A 120 12.11 -10.51 7.53
N ARG A 121 11.97 -11.45 8.48
CA ARG A 121 13.07 -12.15 9.14
C ARG A 121 13.64 -13.33 8.35
N PHE A 122 13.02 -13.73 7.24
CA PHE A 122 13.50 -14.82 6.37
C PHE A 122 14.25 -14.35 5.12
N VAL A 123 14.57 -13.05 5.02
CA VAL A 123 15.39 -12.51 3.93
C VAL A 123 16.84 -12.41 4.39
N HIS A 124 17.54 -13.54 4.42
CA HIS A 124 18.99 -13.62 4.62
C HIS A 124 19.63 -14.46 3.52
#